data_AF-A0A848TZ22-F1
#
_entry.id   AF-A0A848TZ22-F1
#
_cell.length_a   1.000
_cell.length_b   1.000
_cell.length_c   1.000
_cell.angle_alpha   90.00
_cell.angle_beta   90.00
_cell.angle_gamma   90.00
#
_symmetry.space_group_name_H-M   'P 1'
#
loop_
_entity.id
_entity.type
_entity.pdbx_description
1 polymer ?
#
loop_
_entity_poly.entity_id
_entity_poly.type
_entity_poly.pdbx_seq_one_letter_code
_entity_poly.pdbx_strand_id
1 'polypeptide(L)' 'VTEISPLGTFYEAEDYHQDYYRNNTTQGYCSAVITPKLAKLRKMHADKLKGVSA' A
#
# COMPACT_ATOMS: atom_id res chain seq x y z
N VAL A 1 -19.58 -2.13 -5.50
CA VAL A 1 -20.24 -1.83 -4.21
C VAL A 1 -19.45 -2.53 -3.10
N THR A 2 -19.46 -2.00 -1.87
CA THR A 2 -18.67 -2.55 -0.74
C THR A 2 -19.56 -3.43 0.14
N GLU A 3 -19.07 -4.62 0.49
CA GLU A 3 -19.75 -5.53 1.42
C GLU A 3 -19.49 -5.14 2.88
N ILE A 4 -20.51 -5.24 3.73
CA ILE A 4 -20.41 -5.03 5.18
C ILE A 4 -20.88 -6.32 5.86
N SER A 5 -19.93 -7.09 6.39
CA SER A 5 -20.18 -8.38 7.04
C SER A 5 -19.18 -8.63 8.17
N PRO A 6 -19.49 -9.52 9.14
CA PRO A 6 -18.52 -9.93 10.16
C PRO A 6 -17.30 -10.65 9.54
N LEU A 7 -16.12 -10.47 10.13
CA LEU A 7 -14.92 -11.18 9.72
C LEU A 7 -15.07 -12.69 9.96
N GLY A 8 -14.92 -13.49 8.91
CA GLY A 8 -14.86 -14.96 8.99
C GLY A 8 -13.43 -15.48 9.23
N THR A 9 -13.17 -16.73 8.84
CA THR A 9 -11.82 -17.28 8.86
C THR A 9 -10.92 -16.53 7.87
N PHE A 10 -9.81 -15.99 8.37
CA PHE A 10 -8.77 -15.37 7.56
C PHE A 10 -7.64 -16.37 7.30
N TYR A 11 -7.21 -16.47 6.05
CA TYR A 11 -6.06 -17.28 5.65
C TYR A 11 -4.93 -16.33 5.27
N GLU A 12 -3.80 -16.48 5.95
CA GLU A 12 -2.61 -15.68 5.67
C GLU A 12 -2.07 -16.01 4.27
N ALA A 13 -1.70 -14.96 3.53
CA ALA A 13 -1.05 -15.11 2.24
C ALA A 13 0.43 -15.46 2.42
N GLU A 14 1.02 -16.11 1.42
CA GLU A 14 2.42 -16.53 1.41
C GLU A 14 3.38 -15.36 1.65
N ASP A 15 4.55 -15.64 2.24
CA ASP A 15 5.53 -14.63 2.66
C ASP A 15 5.93 -13.65 1.55
N TYR A 16 6.01 -14.11 0.30
CA TYR A 16 6.40 -13.26 -0.83
C TYR A 16 5.32 -12.24 -1.22
N HIS A 17 4.08 -12.42 -0.76
CA HIS A 17 3.01 -11.43 -0.89
C HIS A 17 3.09 -10.35 0.19
N GLN A 18 3.78 -10.61 1.30
CA GLN A 18 3.95 -9.64 2.37
C GLN A 18 4.95 -8.56 1.97
N ASP A 19 4.66 -7.30 2.34
CA ASP A 19 5.49 -6.14 2.00
C ASP A 19 5.84 -6.01 0.50
N TYR A 20 4.98 -6.52 -0.40
CA TYR A 20 5.31 -6.71 -1.82
C TYR A 20 5.91 -5.46 -2.48
N TYR A 21 5.29 -4.28 -2.32
CA TYR A 21 5.81 -3.05 -2.91
C TYR A 21 7.19 -2.69 -2.39
N ARG A 22 7.42 -2.82 -1.07
CA ARG A 22 8.72 -2.53 -0.42
C ARG A 22 9.81 -3.44 -0.97
N ASN A 23 9.50 -4.72 -1.15
CA ASN A 23 10.46 -5.74 -1.57
C ASN A 23 10.66 -5.78 -3.09
N ASN A 24 9.75 -5.20 -3.88
CA ASN A 24 9.72 -5.32 -5.34
C ASN A 24 9.48 -3.97 -6.05
N THR A 25 10.05 -2.87 -5.52
CA THR A 25 9.77 -1.50 -6.02
C THR A 25 10.08 -1.30 -7.51
N THR A 26 10.99 -2.10 -8.08
CA THR A 26 11.41 -2.03 -9.49
C THR A 26 10.47 -2.74 -10.46
N GLN A 27 9.48 -3.50 -9.97
CA GLN A 27 8.54 -4.19 -10.84
C GLN A 27 7.67 -3.21 -11.63
N GLY A 28 7.37 -3.55 -12.89
CA GLY A 28 6.57 -2.70 -13.78
C GLY A 28 5.17 -2.35 -13.23
N TYR A 29 4.56 -3.27 -12.48
CA TYR A 29 3.31 -3.01 -11.78
C TYR A 29 3.45 -1.92 -10.70
N CYS A 30 4.54 -1.95 -9.93
CA CYS A 30 4.83 -0.99 -8.87
C CYS A 30 5.00 0.42 -9.42
N SER A 31 5.68 0.56 -10.56
CA SER A 31 5.89 1.86 -11.22
C SER A 31 4.63 2.39 -11.90
N ALA A 32 3.87 1.54 -12.59
CA ALA A 32 2.67 1.96 -13.32
C ALA A 32 1.46 2.25 -12.42
N VAL A 33 1.31 1.54 -11.30
CA VAL A 33 0.08 1.56 -10.50
C VAL A 33 0.26 2.14 -9.10
N ILE A 34 1.27 1.67 -8.34
CA ILE A 34 1.41 2.04 -6.92
C ILE A 34 2.08 3.40 -6.78
N THR A 35 3.19 3.62 -7.48
CA THR A 35 3.99 4.84 -7.36
C THR A 35 3.19 6.13 -7.63
N PRO A 36 2.34 6.21 -8.67
CA PRO A 36 1.52 7.41 -8.91
C PRO A 36 0.50 7.66 -7.79
N LYS A 37 -0.06 6.60 -7.18
CA LYS A 37 -0.98 6.72 -6.04
C LYS A 37 -0.28 7.27 -4.81
N LEU A 38 0.94 6.80 -4.51
CA LEU A 38 1.75 7.31 -3.41
C LEU A 38 2.15 8.77 -3.63
N ALA A 39 2.55 9.14 -4.85
CA ALA A 39 2.86 10.52 -5.19
C ALA A 39 1.65 11.44 -4.99
N LYS A 40 0.46 11.00 -5.42
CA LYS A 40 -0.80 11.73 -5.20
C LYS A 40 -1.13 11.89 -3.72
N LEU A 41 -1.00 10.82 -2.93
CA LEU A 41 -1.23 10.85 -1.49
C LEU A 41 -0.29 11.85 -0.79
N ARG A 42 1.01 11.78 -1.09
CA ARG A 42 2.01 12.71 -0.54
C ARG A 42 1.73 14.16 -0.92
N LYS A 43 1.32 14.40 -2.17
CA LYS A 43 0.96 15.75 -2.63
C LYS A 43 -0.29 16.30 -1.94
N MET A 44 -1.32 15.47 -1.74
CA MET A 44 -2.63 15.92 -1.23
C MET A 44 -2.72 15.98 0.29
N HIS A 45 -1.87 15.23 0.99
CA HIS A 45 -2.00 15.02 2.45
C HIS A 45 -0.66 15.19 3.18
N ALA A 46 0.27 15.97 2.63
CA ALA A 46 1.59 16.19 3.21
C ALA A 46 1.53 16.63 4.68
N ASP A 47 0.54 17.48 5.02
CA ASP A 47 0.25 18.00 6.35
C ASP A 47 -0.16 16.93 7.37
N LYS A 48 -0.66 15.79 6.89
CA LYS A 48 -1.13 14.66 7.72
C LYS A 48 -0.11 13.54 7.82
N LEU A 49 0.98 13.61 7.06
CA LEU A 49 2.04 12.63 7.16
C LEU A 49 2.81 12.85 8.45
N LYS A 50 3.08 11.74 9.17
CA LYS A 50 3.94 11.80 10.34
C LYS A 50 5.29 12.39 9.92
N GLY A 51 5.69 13.50 10.55
CA GLY A 51 6.99 14.10 10.31
C GLY A 51 8.08 13.06 10.53
N VAL A 52 9.08 13.04 9.63
CA VAL A 52 10.24 12.17 9.80
C VAL A 52 11.04 12.74 10.97
N SER A 53 10.81 12.20 12.18
CA SER A 53 11.84 12.25 13.22
C SER A 53 12.99 11.41 12.72
N ALA A 54 14.10 12.09 12.41
CA ALA A 54 15.36 11.51 11.96
C ALA A 54 15.94 10.53 12.99
#